data_AF-A0A7Y2CJT5-F1
#
_entry.id   AF-A0A7Y2CJT5-F1
#
_cell.length_a   1.000
_cell.length_b   1.000
_cell.length_c   1.000
_cell.angle_alpha   90.00
_cell.angle_beta   90.00
_cell.angle_gamma   90.00
#
_symmetry.space_group_name_H-M   'P 1'
#
loop_
_entity.id
_entity.type
_entity.pdbx_description
1 polymer ?
#
loop_
_entity_poly.entity_id
_entity_poly.type
_entity_poly.pdbx_seq_one_letter_code
_entity_poly.pdbx_strand_id
1 'polypeptide(L)' 'MTGPETPRDVAFVKMAGAGNDMILVDHRPGFLRGRESDFARAACHRKFGIGADGVILLEDDPGLDFSVR' A
#
# COMPACT_ATOMS: atom_id res chain seq x y z
N MET A 1 -8.09 -22.37 10.05
CA MET A 1 -8.68 -21.04 10.34
C MET A 1 -8.24 -20.12 9.22
N THR A 2 -9.13 -19.84 8.27
CA THR A 2 -8.86 -18.97 7.12
C THR A 2 -8.58 -17.56 7.64
N GLY A 3 -7.38 -17.04 7.39
CA GLY A 3 -7.03 -15.66 7.74
C GLY A 3 -7.98 -14.66 7.08
N PRO A 4 -8.11 -13.42 7.60
CA PRO A 4 -8.98 -12.41 7.03
C PRO A 4 -8.57 -12.17 5.57
N GLU A 5 -9.56 -12.21 4.67
CA GLU A 5 -9.36 -11.99 3.25
C GLU A 5 -8.98 -10.52 2.99
N THR A 6 -7.86 -10.31 2.31
CA THR A 6 -7.46 -8.97 1.85
C THR A 6 -8.55 -8.44 0.91
N PRO A 7 -8.95 -7.16 1.02
CA PRO A 7 -10.01 -6.60 0.18
C PRO A 7 -9.70 -6.82 -1.30
N ARG A 8 -10.75 -7.19 -2.05
CA ARG A 8 -10.65 -7.47 -3.50
C ARG A 8 -10.30 -6.21 -4.30
N ASP A 9 -10.79 -5.07 -3.85
CA ASP A 9 -10.54 -3.75 -4.46
C ASP A 9 -9.90 -2.83 -3.43
N VAL A 10 -8.77 -2.21 -3.80
CA VAL A 10 -8.04 -1.24 -2.99
C VAL A 10 -7.94 0.06 -3.76
N ALA A 11 -8.49 1.14 -3.22
CA ALA A 11 -8.31 2.46 -3.79
C ALA A 11 -6.87 2.92 -3.58
N PHE A 12 -6.27 3.47 -4.64
CA PHE A 12 -4.90 3.97 -4.59
C PHE A 12 -4.73 5.20 -5.49
N VAL A 13 -3.68 5.96 -5.22
CA VAL A 13 -3.21 7.03 -6.12
C VAL A 13 -1.80 6.67 -6.56
N LYS A 14 -1.56 6.65 -7.88
CA LYS A 14 -0.20 6.50 -8.41
C LYS A 14 0.43 7.87 -8.57
N MET A 15 1.57 8.08 -7.91
CA MET A 15 2.32 9.34 -7.94
C MET A 15 3.71 9.08 -8.50
N ALA A 16 4.27 10.06 -9.19
CA ALA A 16 5.65 10.00 -9.68
C ALA A 16 6.38 11.31 -9.37
N GLY A 17 7.66 11.21 -9.00
CA GLY A 17 8.49 12.35 -8.65
C GLY A 17 9.98 12.00 -8.71
N ALA A 18 10.78 12.91 -9.27
CA ALA A 18 12.23 12.73 -9.43
C ALA A 18 12.65 11.39 -10.08
N GLY A 19 11.82 10.84 -10.97
CA GLY A 19 12.08 9.60 -11.67
C GLY A 19 11.61 8.32 -10.95
N ASN A 20 11.09 8.42 -9.73
CA ASN A 20 10.49 7.28 -9.03
C ASN A 20 8.96 7.32 -9.14
N ASP A 21 8.32 6.16 -9.26
CA ASP A 21 6.88 6.01 -9.13
C ASP A 21 6.48 5.22 -7.88
N MET A 22 5.47 5.71 -7.17
CA MET A 22 4.98 5.17 -5.90
C MET A 22 3.46 5.02 -5.96
N ILE A 23 2.96 4.00 -5.27
CA ILE A 23 1.52 3.78 -5.06
C ILE A 23 1.19 4.23 -3.65
N LEU A 24 0.37 5.27 -3.50
CA LEU A 24 -0.14 5.73 -2.22
C LEU A 24 -1.46 5.03 -1.89
N VAL A 25 -1.54 4.47 -0.68
CA VAL A 25 -2.73 3.80 -0.18
C VAL A 25 -3.07 4.34 1.20
N ASP A 26 -4.34 4.67 1.42
CA ASP A 26 -4.85 5.01 2.74
C ASP A 26 -5.04 3.72 3.57
N HIS A 27 -4.06 3.39 4.40
CA HIS A 27 -4.01 2.19 5.22
C HIS A 27 -4.43 2.44 6.68
N ARG A 28 -5.00 3.61 7.00
CA ARG A 28 -5.53 3.90 8.35
C ARG A 28 -6.56 2.88 8.84
N PRO A 29 -7.44 2.30 7.99
CA PRO A 29 -8.32 1.21 8.40
C PRO A 29 -7.62 -0.10 8.75
N GLY A 30 -6.31 -0.23 8.50
CA GLY A 30 -5.51 -1.41 8.86
C GLY A 30 -5.91 -2.69 8.14
N PHE A 31 -6.34 -2.61 6.87
CA PHE A 31 -6.91 -3.75 6.15
C PHE A 31 -5.89 -4.76 5.62
N LEU A 32 -4.59 -4.43 5.57
CA LEU A 32 -3.54 -5.35 5.11
C LEU A 32 -3.08 -6.33 6.21
N ARG A 33 -3.22 -5.97 7.49
CA ARG A 33 -3.07 -6.86 8.66
C ARG A 33 -1.81 -7.76 8.62
N GLY A 34 -0.63 -7.20 8.34
CA GLY A 34 0.62 -7.97 8.26
C GLY A 34 0.96 -8.51 6.87
N ARG A 35 0.13 -8.22 5.85
CA ARG A 35 0.36 -8.60 4.44
C ARG A 35 0.92 -7.45 3.60
N GLU A 36 1.41 -6.39 4.23
CA GLU A 36 1.89 -5.17 3.56
C GLU A 36 3.01 -5.49 2.56
N SER A 37 3.94 -6.38 2.93
CA SER A 37 5.02 -6.83 2.06
C SER A 37 4.54 -7.62 0.85
N ASP A 38 3.54 -8.49 1.02
CA ASP A 38 2.97 -9.28 -0.08
C ASP A 38 2.18 -8.38 -1.03
N PHE A 39 1.40 -7.45 -0.47
CA PHE A 39 0.68 -6.44 -1.21
C PHE A 39 1.63 -5.58 -2.04
N ALA A 40 2.71 -5.07 -1.42
CA ALA A 40 3.70 -4.26 -2.11
C ALA A 40 4.36 -5.02 -3.27
N ARG A 41 4.76 -6.29 -3.07
CA ARG A 41 5.32 -7.13 -4.13
C ARG A 41 4.35 -7.34 -5.29
N ALA A 42 3.09 -7.63 -4.99
CA ALA A 42 2.06 -7.84 -6.01
C ALA A 42 1.75 -6.54 -6.78
N ALA A 43 1.54 -5.43 -6.06
CA ALA A 43 1.21 -4.13 -6.63
C ALA A 43 2.35 -3.56 -7.50
N CYS A 44 3.61 -3.68 -7.03
CA CYS A 44 4.77 -3.15 -7.73
C CYS A 44 5.22 -3.99 -8.94
N HIS A 45 4.68 -5.19 -9.13
CA HIS A 45 5.07 -6.04 -10.26
C HIS A 45 4.77 -5.37 -11.62
N ARG A 46 5.80 -4.93 -12.35
CA ARG A 46 5.68 -4.08 -13.56
C ARG A 46 4.79 -4.63 -14.69
N LYS A 47 4.61 -5.96 -14.80
CA LYS A 47 3.82 -6.60 -15.87
C LYS A 47 2.46 -7.15 -15.46
N PHE A 48 2.27 -7.41 -14.16
CA PHE A 48 1.10 -8.14 -13.65
C PHE A 48 0.40 -7.40 -12.50
N GLY A 49 1.02 -6.34 -11.97
CA GLY A 49 0.44 -5.40 -11.04
C GLY A 49 0.34 -4.01 -11.66
N ILE A 50 0.26 -2.99 -10.82
CA ILE A 50 0.18 -1.58 -11.20
C ILE A 50 1.53 -1.07 -11.72
N GLY A 51 2.62 -1.68 -11.24
CA GLY A 51 3.99 -1.42 -11.66
C GLY A 51 4.53 -0.10 -11.10
N ALA A 52 5.21 -0.15 -9.97
CA ALA A 52 5.80 1.02 -9.32
C ALA A 52 7.12 0.61 -8.64
N ASP A 53 7.91 1.59 -8.20
CA ASP A 53 9.12 1.32 -7.40
C ASP A 53 8.78 0.95 -5.95
N GLY A 54 7.65 1.43 -5.43
CA GLY A 54 7.22 1.15 -4.07
C GLY A 54 5.76 1.47 -3.78
N VAL A 55 5.37 1.19 -2.55
CA VAL A 55 4.07 1.53 -1.97
C VAL A 55 4.33 2.41 -0.75
N ILE A 56 3.51 3.45 -0.60
CA ILE A 56 3.46 4.32 0.57
C ILE A 56 2.14 4.03 1.28
N LEU A 57 2.20 3.58 2.53
CA LEU A 57 1.02 3.33 3.34
C LEU A 57 0.84 4.48 4.33
N LEU A 58 -0.31 5.16 4.26
CA LEU A 58 -0.73 6.11 5.29
C LEU A 58 -1.36 5.34 6.44
N GLU A 59 -0.81 5.47 7.65
CA GLU A 59 -1.30 4.79 8.84
C GLU A 59 -1.63 5.81 9.94
N ASP A 60 -2.55 5.46 10.84
CA ASP A 60 -2.84 6.30 12.01
C ASP A 60 -1.67 6.21 13.00
N ASP A 61 -1.36 7.33 13.64
CA ASP A 61 -0.38 7.41 14.71
C ASP A 61 -0.95 8.25 15.87
N PRO A 62 -0.81 7.82 17.14
CA PRO A 62 -1.42 8.52 18.27
C PRO A 62 -0.76 9.85 18.63
N GLY A 63 0.43 10.17 18.10
CA GLY A 63 1.18 11.38 18.43
C GLY A 63 1.51 12.28 17.23
N LEU A 64 1.14 11.88 16.01
CA LEU A 64 1.39 12.59 14.76
C LEU A 64 0.08 12.77 13.98
N ASP A 65 0.09 13.62 12.95
CA ASP A 65 -1.06 13.74 12.04
C ASP A 65 -1.36 12.42 11.31
N PHE A 66 -0.28 11.69 10.96
CA PHE A 66 -0.28 10.34 10.40
C PHE A 66 1.16 9.80 10.41
N SER A 67 1.32 8.50 10.22
CA SER A 67 2.61 7.88 9.91
C SER A 67 2.65 7.36 8.48
N VAL A 68 3.87 7.22 7.96
CA VAL A 68 4.15 6.66 6.65
C VAL A 68 5.00 5.41 6.83
N ARG A 69 4.57 4.32 6.19
CA ARG A 69 5.33 3.08 6.08
C ARG A 69 5.68 2.79 4.62
#